data_AF-A0A497HI38-F1
#
_entry.id   AF-A0A497HI38-F1
#
_cell.length_a   1.000
_cell.length_b   1.000
_cell.length_c   1.000
_cell.angle_alpha   90.00
_cell.angle_beta   90.00
_cell.angle_gamma   90.00
#
_symmetry.space_group_name_H-M   'P 1'
#
loop_
_entity.id
_entity.type
_entity.pdbx_description
1 polymer ?
#
loop_
_entity_poly.entity_id
_entity_poly.type
_entity_poly.pdbx_seq_one_letter_code
_entity_poly.pdbx_strand_id
1 'polypeptide(L)'
;PGSHLGKGEKLGLKNIVNALDSLSDHLDGLEILLETTAGARNIIGSRFEHLAYIIENSVVACGVAFDTCHLYSAGYDVSSEEGLEDTLRSFDSMIGIKKLKLIHLNDSKGELGSNIDRHEHIGLGRIGLEGFRRIVNHRHLKDKPMILETPMDGKRSDKENLDVVRSLIGSL
;
A
#
# COMPACT_ATOMS: atom_id res chain seq x y z
N PRO A 1 9.37 0.38 -2.67
CA PRO A 1 10.15 -0.75 -3.26
C PRO A 1 10.94 -0.33 -4.51
N GLY A 2 11.86 -1.19 -4.99
CA GLY A 2 12.72 -0.93 -6.15
C GLY A 2 12.23 -1.53 -7.48
N SER A 3 13.10 -1.54 -8.49
CA SER A 3 12.85 -2.12 -9.82
C SER A 3 13.98 -3.06 -10.23
N HIS A 4 13.67 -4.17 -10.88
CA HIS A 4 14.69 -5.11 -11.38
C HIS A 4 15.29 -4.70 -12.73
N LEU A 5 14.81 -3.63 -13.37
CA LEU A 5 15.36 -3.07 -14.63
C LEU A 5 15.56 -4.11 -15.76
N GLY A 6 14.70 -5.13 -15.84
CA GLY A 6 14.80 -6.22 -16.83
C GLY A 6 15.81 -7.33 -16.50
N LYS A 7 16.53 -7.24 -15.38
CA LYS A 7 17.52 -8.26 -14.96
C LYS A 7 16.94 -9.48 -14.23
N GLY A 8 15.61 -9.56 -14.16
CA GLY A 8 14.87 -10.62 -13.48
C GLY A 8 14.52 -10.32 -12.02
N GLU A 9 13.31 -10.69 -11.64
CA GLU A 9 12.70 -10.45 -10.32
C GLU A 9 13.54 -10.99 -9.16
N LYS A 10 14.02 -12.25 -9.27
CA LYS A 10 14.87 -12.89 -8.24
C LYS A 10 16.13 -12.08 -7.92
N LEU A 11 16.77 -11.50 -8.94
CA LEU A 11 17.96 -10.66 -8.73
C LEU A 11 17.57 -9.32 -8.12
N GLY A 12 16.46 -8.72 -8.57
CA GLY A 12 15.97 -7.47 -8.00
C GLY A 12 15.62 -7.58 -6.51
N LEU A 13 14.96 -8.67 -6.09
CA LEU A 13 14.65 -8.95 -4.69
C LEU A 13 15.93 -9.06 -3.84
N LYS A 14 16.92 -9.83 -4.31
CA LYS A 14 18.22 -9.93 -3.64
C LYS A 14 18.94 -8.59 -3.51
N ASN A 15 18.87 -7.75 -4.54
CA ASN A 15 19.48 -6.43 -4.50
C ASN A 15 18.80 -5.52 -3.48
N ILE A 16 17.47 -5.61 -3.33
CA ILE A 16 16.74 -4.85 -2.31
C ILE A 16 17.18 -5.31 -0.90
N VAL A 17 17.24 -6.62 -0.65
CA VAL A 17 17.72 -7.17 0.63
C VAL A 17 19.13 -6.67 0.94
N ASN A 18 20.08 -6.80 0.01
CA ASN A 18 21.45 -6.33 0.20
C ASN A 18 21.52 -4.82 0.46
N ALA A 19 20.68 -4.03 -0.21
CA ALA A 19 20.62 -2.59 0.00
C ALA A 19 20.08 -2.25 1.39
N LEU A 20 19.03 -2.93 1.86
CA LEU A 20 18.51 -2.75 3.22
C LEU A 20 19.55 -3.15 4.26
N ASP A 21 20.15 -4.32 4.12
CA ASP A 21 21.14 -4.84 5.08
C ASP A 21 22.39 -3.96 5.16
N SER A 22 22.75 -3.27 4.07
CA SER A 22 23.84 -2.28 4.09
C SER A 22 23.57 -1.07 5.00
N LEU A 23 22.31 -0.85 5.39
CA LEU A 23 21.90 0.21 6.32
C LEU A 23 21.82 -0.27 7.77
N SER A 24 22.06 -1.55 8.06
CA SER A 24 21.80 -2.15 9.38
C SER A 24 22.49 -1.41 10.53
N ASP A 25 23.71 -0.92 10.34
CA ASP A 25 24.49 -0.16 11.33
C ASP A 25 24.06 1.32 11.46
N HIS A 26 23.04 1.76 10.70
CA HIS A 26 22.61 3.17 10.62
C HIS A 26 21.17 3.41 11.05
N LEU A 27 20.44 2.36 11.43
CA LEU A 27 19.00 2.47 11.68
C LEU A 27 18.65 2.74 13.13
N ASP A 28 19.52 2.47 14.11
CA ASP A 28 19.33 2.83 15.53
C ASP A 28 17.89 2.62 16.05
N GLY A 29 17.34 1.42 15.84
CA GLY A 29 15.99 1.04 16.30
C GLY A 29 14.83 1.52 15.41
N LEU A 30 15.12 2.13 14.26
CA LEU A 30 14.13 2.47 13.24
C LEU A 30 13.69 1.21 12.47
N GLU A 31 12.39 1.15 12.15
CA GLU A 31 11.81 0.13 11.28
C GLU A 31 11.61 0.72 9.88
N ILE A 32 12.03 -0.01 8.84
CA ILE A 32 11.78 0.39 7.45
C ILE A 32 10.43 -0.14 7.01
N LEU A 33 9.57 0.72 6.46
CA LEU A 33 8.29 0.31 5.90
C LEU A 33 8.41 0.07 4.39
N LEU A 34 8.14 -1.17 3.97
CA LEU A 34 8.05 -1.52 2.56
C LEU A 34 6.65 -1.21 2.06
N GLU A 35 6.53 -0.25 1.16
CA GLU A 35 5.23 0.11 0.57
C GLU A 35 4.80 -0.88 -0.51
N THR A 36 3.51 -1.19 -0.64
CA THR A 36 2.98 -1.92 -1.82
C THR A 36 3.06 -1.06 -3.08
N THR A 37 3.27 -1.64 -4.26
CA THR A 37 3.37 -0.89 -5.53
C THR A 37 2.34 -1.33 -6.58
N ALA A 38 2.02 -0.47 -7.55
CA ALA A 38 1.04 -0.79 -8.60
C ALA A 38 1.50 -1.88 -9.59
N GLY A 39 2.78 -2.27 -9.58
CA GLY A 39 3.30 -3.35 -10.44
C GLY A 39 3.57 -2.94 -11.89
N ALA A 40 3.82 -1.65 -12.15
CA ALA A 40 4.16 -1.20 -13.48
C ALA A 40 5.53 -1.74 -13.93
N ARG A 41 5.58 -2.36 -15.13
CA ARG A 41 6.82 -2.83 -15.78
C ARG A 41 7.64 -3.79 -14.88
N ASN A 42 8.79 -3.31 -14.40
CA ASN A 42 9.79 -4.09 -13.66
C ASN A 42 9.80 -3.74 -12.15
N ILE A 43 8.78 -3.03 -11.66
CA ILE A 43 8.68 -2.61 -10.27
C ILE A 43 8.38 -3.82 -9.38
N ILE A 44 9.08 -3.93 -8.26
CA ILE A 44 8.90 -4.97 -7.25
C ILE A 44 7.95 -4.46 -6.17
N GLY A 45 7.30 -5.37 -5.44
CA GLY A 45 6.44 -5.03 -4.29
C GLY A 45 4.94 -4.92 -4.62
N SER A 46 4.53 -5.24 -5.85
CA SER A 46 3.11 -5.32 -6.22
C SER A 46 2.43 -6.63 -5.84
N ARG A 47 3.19 -7.60 -5.33
CA ARG A 47 2.68 -8.87 -4.83
C ARG A 47 3.21 -9.08 -3.42
N PHE A 48 2.39 -9.62 -2.52
CA PHE A 48 2.78 -9.80 -1.13
C PHE A 48 3.98 -10.74 -0.98
N GLU A 49 4.17 -11.70 -1.88
CA GLU A 49 5.33 -12.60 -1.90
C GLU A 49 6.65 -11.85 -2.06
N HIS A 50 6.66 -10.71 -2.77
CA HIS A 50 7.85 -9.87 -2.87
C HIS A 50 8.21 -9.27 -1.51
N LEU A 51 7.22 -8.75 -0.79
CA LEU A 51 7.42 -8.10 0.50
C LEU A 51 7.78 -9.15 1.56
N ALA A 52 7.09 -10.29 1.57
CA ALA A 52 7.41 -11.43 2.42
C ALA A 52 8.87 -11.87 2.24
N TYR A 53 9.30 -12.06 0.99
CA TYR A 53 10.69 -12.41 0.69
C TYR A 53 11.69 -11.40 1.26
N ILE A 54 11.44 -10.10 1.08
CA ILE A 54 12.35 -9.07 1.60
C ILE A 54 12.39 -9.09 3.13
N ILE A 55 11.22 -9.19 3.79
CA ILE A 55 11.10 -9.21 5.25
C ILE A 55 11.77 -10.44 5.86
N GLU A 56 11.66 -11.60 5.21
CA GLU A 56 12.25 -12.85 5.68
C GLU A 56 13.76 -12.94 5.51
N ASN A 57 14.31 -12.24 4.50
CA ASN A 57 15.71 -12.38 4.13
C ASN A 57 16.59 -11.18 4.54
N SER A 58 16.00 -10.07 4.99
CA SER A 58 16.74 -8.92 5.50
C SER A 58 16.99 -9.03 6.99
N VAL A 59 18.17 -8.58 7.45
CA VAL A 59 18.48 -8.43 8.88
C VAL A 59 17.88 -7.15 9.47
N VAL A 60 17.44 -6.23 8.62
CA VAL A 60 16.78 -4.99 9.02
C VAL A 60 15.33 -5.25 9.40
N ALA A 61 14.90 -4.68 10.53
CA ALA A 61 13.52 -4.69 10.94
C ALA A 61 12.64 -3.99 9.88
N CYS A 62 11.75 -4.77 9.26
CA CYS A 62 10.84 -4.28 8.23
C CYS A 62 9.37 -4.44 8.65
N GLY A 63 8.59 -3.40 8.37
CA GLY A 63 7.13 -3.39 8.35
C GLY A 63 6.61 -3.14 6.93
N VAL A 64 5.29 -2.97 6.79
CA VAL A 64 4.63 -2.71 5.51
C VAL A 64 3.77 -1.45 5.60
N ALA A 65 3.82 -0.65 4.54
CA ALA A 65 2.85 0.38 4.24
C ALA A 65 1.95 -0.10 3.09
N PHE A 66 0.64 -0.03 3.27
CA PHE A 66 -0.29 -0.20 2.16
C PHE A 66 -0.47 1.11 1.45
N ASP A 67 -0.50 1.08 0.13
CA ASP A 67 -1.08 2.15 -0.66
C ASP A 67 -2.32 1.60 -1.35
N THR A 68 -3.48 2.22 -1.08
CA THR A 68 -4.77 1.71 -1.59
C THR A 68 -4.89 1.82 -3.10
N CYS A 69 -4.31 2.86 -3.71
CA CYS A 69 -4.26 2.98 -5.18
C CYS A 69 -3.36 1.90 -5.76
N HIS A 70 -2.20 1.65 -5.17
CA HIS A 70 -1.27 0.63 -5.62
C HIS A 70 -1.84 -0.78 -5.50
N LEU A 71 -2.45 -1.11 -4.37
CA LEU A 71 -3.14 -2.39 -4.18
C LEU A 71 -4.22 -2.61 -5.24
N TYR A 72 -5.10 -1.62 -5.43
CA TYR A 72 -6.15 -1.67 -6.43
C TYR A 72 -5.58 -1.83 -7.86
N SER A 73 -4.57 -1.03 -8.21
CA SER A 73 -3.91 -1.13 -9.51
C SER A 73 -3.13 -2.43 -9.70
N ALA A 74 -2.67 -3.09 -8.63
CA ALA A 74 -2.03 -4.40 -8.67
C ALA A 74 -3.03 -5.57 -8.74
N GLY A 75 -4.33 -5.30 -8.59
CA GLY A 75 -5.42 -6.29 -8.70
C GLY A 75 -6.03 -6.74 -7.37
N TYR A 76 -5.64 -6.13 -6.26
CA TYR A 76 -6.28 -6.35 -4.96
C TYR A 76 -7.49 -5.43 -4.81
N ASP A 77 -8.70 -5.99 -4.90
CA ASP A 77 -9.93 -5.18 -4.85
C ASP A 77 -10.22 -4.66 -3.45
N VAL A 78 -9.72 -3.46 -3.13
CA VAL A 78 -10.04 -2.77 -1.86
C VAL A 78 -11.31 -1.91 -1.95
N SER A 79 -12.06 -1.97 -3.06
CA SER A 79 -13.28 -1.18 -3.27
C SER A 79 -14.55 -1.87 -2.77
N SER A 80 -14.58 -3.21 -2.82
CA SER A 80 -15.67 -4.04 -2.34
C SER A 80 -15.41 -4.62 -0.95
N GLU A 81 -16.45 -5.10 -0.27
CA GLU A 81 -16.32 -5.74 1.04
C GLU A 81 -15.56 -7.07 0.96
N GLU A 82 -15.99 -7.95 0.06
CA GLU A 82 -15.37 -9.24 -0.18
C GLU A 82 -13.91 -9.08 -0.61
N GLY A 83 -13.64 -8.18 -1.57
CA GLY A 83 -12.29 -7.93 -2.03
C GLY A 83 -11.36 -7.39 -0.94
N LEU A 84 -11.85 -6.50 -0.07
CA LEU A 84 -11.05 -5.98 1.04
C LEU A 84 -10.70 -7.10 2.03
N GLU A 85 -11.68 -7.92 2.41
CA GLU A 85 -11.45 -9.07 3.29
C GLU A 85 -10.47 -10.06 2.66
N ASP A 86 -10.61 -10.36 1.38
CA ASP A 86 -9.73 -11.25 0.63
C ASP A 86 -8.29 -10.72 0.62
N THR A 87 -8.12 -9.44 0.32
CA THR A 87 -6.83 -8.75 0.32
C THR A 87 -6.15 -8.84 1.68
N LEU A 88 -6.89 -8.58 2.76
CA LEU A 88 -6.37 -8.63 4.13
C LEU A 88 -6.04 -10.07 4.57
N ARG A 89 -6.84 -11.07 4.19
CA ARG A 89 -6.53 -12.47 4.46
C ARG A 89 -5.26 -12.91 3.73
N SER A 90 -5.11 -12.57 2.46
CA SER A 90 -3.89 -12.86 1.70
C SER A 90 -2.66 -12.22 2.35
N PHE A 91 -2.76 -10.95 2.75
CA PHE A 91 -1.66 -10.26 3.44
C PHE A 91 -1.32 -10.92 4.78
N ASP A 92 -2.31 -11.23 5.61
CA ASP A 92 -2.10 -11.86 6.92
C ASP A 92 -1.46 -13.24 6.79
N SER A 93 -1.87 -14.04 5.79
CA SER A 93 -1.29 -15.36 5.55
C SER A 93 0.19 -15.32 5.10
N MET A 94 0.59 -14.28 4.37
CA MET A 94 1.94 -14.19 3.79
C MET A 94 2.92 -13.44 4.68
N ILE A 95 2.47 -12.40 5.38
CA ILE A 95 3.34 -11.46 6.10
C ILE A 95 2.88 -11.27 7.55
N GLY A 96 1.57 -11.34 7.79
CA GLY A 96 0.96 -11.13 9.10
C GLY A 96 0.50 -9.70 9.32
N ILE A 97 -0.75 -9.53 9.77
CA ILE A 97 -1.44 -8.23 9.91
C ILE A 97 -0.73 -7.27 10.87
N LYS A 98 0.05 -7.80 11.81
CA LYS A 98 0.86 -7.00 12.76
C LYS A 98 2.00 -6.23 12.08
N LYS A 99 2.43 -6.66 10.89
CA LYS A 99 3.46 -5.99 10.08
C LYS A 99 2.90 -4.81 9.28
N LEU A 100 1.59 -4.70 9.10
CA LEU A 100 0.97 -3.49 8.53
C LEU A 100 1.07 -2.35 9.55
N LYS A 101 1.82 -1.30 9.21
CA LYS A 101 2.10 -0.17 10.10
C LYS A 101 1.42 1.12 9.67
N LEU A 102 1.18 1.29 8.37
CA LEU A 102 0.74 2.55 7.78
C LEU A 102 -0.12 2.29 6.53
N ILE A 103 -1.03 3.20 6.23
CA ILE A 103 -1.83 3.18 5.00
C ILE A 103 -1.69 4.54 4.30
N HIS A 104 -1.17 4.56 3.09
CA HIS A 104 -1.40 5.64 2.14
C HIS A 104 -2.81 5.45 1.54
N LEU A 105 -3.68 6.41 1.83
CA LEU A 105 -5.10 6.38 1.51
C LEU A 105 -5.32 7.20 0.25
N ASN A 106 -5.15 6.57 -0.91
CA ASN A 106 -5.18 7.19 -2.22
C ASN A 106 -6.25 6.52 -3.10
N ASP A 107 -7.12 7.31 -3.74
CA ASP A 107 -8.07 6.76 -4.73
C ASP A 107 -7.34 6.51 -6.04
N SER A 108 -7.89 5.67 -6.90
CA SER A 108 -7.28 5.31 -8.18
C SER A 108 -8.01 5.95 -9.36
N LYS A 109 -7.26 6.60 -10.26
CA LYS A 109 -7.78 6.95 -11.61
C LYS A 109 -7.87 5.72 -12.53
N GLY A 110 -7.03 4.72 -12.29
CA GLY A 110 -6.97 3.49 -13.07
C GLY A 110 -8.00 2.45 -12.64
N GLU A 111 -8.32 1.52 -13.54
CA GLU A 111 -9.16 0.37 -13.24
C GLU A 111 -8.43 -0.66 -12.36
N LEU A 112 -9.20 -1.57 -11.75
CA LEU A 112 -8.66 -2.70 -10.98
C LEU A 112 -7.68 -3.50 -11.84
N GLY A 113 -6.48 -3.76 -11.31
CA GLY A 113 -5.46 -4.52 -12.03
C GLY A 113 -4.87 -3.80 -13.26
N SER A 114 -5.02 -2.48 -13.37
CA SER A 114 -4.50 -1.70 -14.50
C SER A 114 -2.98 -1.52 -14.51
N ASN A 115 -2.30 -1.79 -13.39
CA ASN A 115 -0.90 -1.47 -13.15
C ASN A 115 -0.54 0.02 -13.34
N ILE A 116 -1.53 0.91 -13.23
CA ILE A 116 -1.35 2.36 -13.35
C ILE A 116 -1.25 2.97 -11.95
N ASP A 117 -0.11 3.59 -11.67
CA ASP A 117 0.09 4.46 -10.51
C ASP A 117 -0.36 5.89 -10.85
N ARG A 118 -1.64 6.17 -10.61
CA ARG A 118 -2.27 7.49 -10.82
C ARG A 118 -3.31 7.73 -9.73
N HIS A 119 -2.90 8.46 -8.69
CA HIS A 119 -3.78 8.83 -7.59
C HIS A 119 -4.92 9.76 -8.04
N GLU A 120 -6.05 9.68 -7.34
CA GLU A 120 -7.22 10.57 -7.45
C GLU A 120 -7.64 11.05 -6.06
N HIS A 121 -8.41 12.12 -6.02
CA HIS A 121 -9.03 12.60 -4.78
C HIS A 121 -10.00 11.56 -4.20
N ILE A 122 -10.14 11.57 -2.87
CA ILE A 122 -10.93 10.59 -2.13
C ILE A 122 -12.38 10.54 -2.63
N GLY A 123 -12.78 9.38 -3.14
CA GLY A 123 -14.12 9.12 -3.63
C GLY A 123 -14.42 9.63 -5.03
N LEU A 124 -13.42 10.18 -5.73
CA LEU A 124 -13.55 10.63 -7.12
C LEU A 124 -12.94 9.66 -8.12
N GLY A 125 -12.33 8.57 -7.65
CA GLY A 125 -11.74 7.52 -8.46
C GLY A 125 -12.55 6.22 -8.43
N ARG A 126 -11.86 5.11 -8.68
CA ARG A 126 -12.43 3.77 -8.84
C ARG A 126 -12.60 3.00 -7.54
N ILE A 127 -11.86 3.34 -6.47
CA ILE A 127 -12.07 2.76 -5.14
C ILE A 127 -13.36 3.33 -4.54
N GLY A 128 -13.56 4.64 -4.72
CA GLY A 128 -14.81 5.31 -4.38
C GLY A 128 -15.05 5.45 -2.88
N LEU A 129 -16.10 6.21 -2.54
CA LEU A 129 -16.43 6.53 -1.14
C LEU A 129 -16.75 5.30 -0.29
N GLU A 130 -17.35 4.28 -0.90
CA GLU A 130 -17.80 3.07 -0.20
C GLU A 130 -16.61 2.15 0.16
N GLY A 131 -15.62 2.02 -0.73
CA GLY A 131 -14.35 1.38 -0.40
C GLY A 131 -13.63 2.07 0.74
N PHE A 132 -13.50 3.40 0.68
CA PHE A 132 -12.87 4.16 1.76
C PHE A 132 -13.62 4.06 3.09
N ARG A 133 -14.96 4.08 3.07
CA ARG A 133 -15.76 3.89 4.28
C ARG A 133 -15.48 2.55 4.95
N ARG A 134 -15.32 1.47 4.18
CA ARG A 134 -14.91 0.18 4.73
C ARG A 134 -13.49 0.26 5.29
N ILE A 135 -12.53 0.78 4.53
CA ILE A 135 -11.13 0.85 4.94
C ILE A 135 -10.96 1.60 6.26
N VAL A 136 -11.54 2.79 6.41
CA VAL A 136 -11.34 3.65 7.60
C VAL A 136 -12.03 3.10 8.85
N ASN A 137 -13.03 2.24 8.70
CA ASN A 137 -13.75 1.62 9.81
C ASN A 137 -13.36 0.16 10.06
N HIS A 138 -12.58 -0.45 9.17
CA HIS A 138 -12.25 -1.86 9.26
C HIS A 138 -11.44 -2.17 10.54
N ARG A 139 -11.81 -3.23 11.25
CA ARG A 139 -11.28 -3.58 12.58
C ARG A 139 -9.76 -3.72 12.65
N HIS A 140 -9.10 -4.11 11.55
CA HIS A 140 -7.64 -4.27 11.49
C HIS A 140 -6.91 -3.02 10.99
N LEU A 141 -7.64 -2.04 10.44
CA LEU A 141 -7.08 -0.87 9.74
C LEU A 141 -7.37 0.45 10.46
N LYS A 142 -8.52 0.58 11.13
CA LYS A 142 -9.01 1.84 11.73
C LYS A 142 -8.03 2.51 12.71
N ASP A 143 -7.18 1.74 13.37
CA ASP A 143 -6.21 2.24 14.35
C ASP A 143 -4.81 2.47 13.73
N LYS A 144 -4.67 2.29 12.41
CA LYS A 144 -3.43 2.56 11.68
C LYS A 144 -3.36 4.04 11.29
N PRO A 145 -2.17 4.67 11.36
CA PRO A 145 -1.97 5.97 10.73
C PRO A 145 -2.27 5.89 9.23
N MET A 146 -3.03 6.87 8.75
CA MET A 146 -3.39 7.00 7.34
C MET A 146 -2.88 8.34 6.78
N ILE A 147 -2.19 8.30 5.64
CA ILE A 147 -1.60 9.48 4.97
C ILE A 147 -2.28 9.67 3.62
N LEU A 148 -2.61 10.91 3.27
CA LEU A 148 -3.13 11.27 1.96
C LEU A 148 -2.00 11.74 1.06
N GLU A 149 -1.92 11.21 -0.16
CA GLU A 149 -0.97 11.61 -1.20
C GLU A 149 -1.75 11.95 -2.49
N THR A 150 -2.91 12.60 -2.30
CA THR A 150 -3.83 12.94 -3.39
C THR A 150 -3.26 14.05 -4.30
N PRO A 151 -3.71 14.16 -5.56
CA PRO A 151 -3.18 15.15 -6.50
C PRO A 151 -3.31 16.61 -6.03
N MET A 152 -2.33 17.44 -6.40
CA MET A 152 -2.39 18.90 -6.24
C MET A 152 -2.75 19.58 -7.57
N ASP A 153 -3.96 19.36 -8.07
CA ASP A 153 -4.41 19.86 -9.38
C ASP A 153 -5.47 20.99 -9.31
N GLY A 154 -5.80 21.43 -8.09
CA GLY A 154 -6.77 22.50 -7.83
C GLY A 154 -8.23 22.04 -7.76
N LYS A 155 -8.52 20.75 -7.97
CA LYS A 155 -9.89 20.21 -7.87
C LYS A 155 -10.36 20.04 -6.43
N ARG A 156 -9.47 19.59 -5.53
CA ARG A 156 -9.65 19.62 -4.08
C ARG A 156 -8.32 19.87 -3.37
N SER A 157 -8.40 20.50 -2.21
CA SER A 157 -7.29 20.64 -1.27
C SER A 157 -7.13 19.39 -0.40
N ASP A 158 -5.99 19.29 0.29
CA ASP A 158 -5.75 18.25 1.30
C ASP A 158 -6.78 18.31 2.42
N LYS A 159 -7.18 19.52 2.82
CA LYS A 159 -8.22 19.72 3.83
C LYS A 159 -9.56 19.13 3.38
N GLU A 160 -9.98 19.39 2.14
CA GLU A 160 -11.24 18.86 1.62
C GLU A 160 -11.21 17.33 1.49
N ASN A 161 -10.09 16.74 1.07
CA ASN A 161 -9.93 15.28 1.08
C ASN A 161 -10.02 14.72 2.51
N LEU A 162 -9.35 15.36 3.47
CA LEU A 162 -9.38 14.95 4.88
C LEU A 162 -10.78 15.07 5.48
N ASP A 163 -11.52 16.12 5.14
CA ASP A 163 -12.90 16.32 5.60
C ASP A 163 -13.83 15.24 5.03
N VAL A 164 -13.64 14.84 3.77
CA VAL A 164 -14.33 13.68 3.18
C VAL A 164 -14.00 12.41 3.98
N VAL A 165 -12.73 12.09 4.20
CA VAL A 165 -12.33 10.89 4.98
C VAL A 165 -12.97 10.88 6.37
N ARG A 166 -12.91 12.01 7.07
CA ARG A 166 -13.50 12.17 8.42
C ARG A 166 -15.00 11.93 8.42
N SER A 167 -15.72 12.37 7.37
CA SER A 167 -17.16 12.14 7.24
C SER A 167 -17.54 10.67 7.09
N LEU A 168 -16.60 9.79 6.74
CA LEU A 168 -16.81 8.34 6.59
C LEU A 168 -16.59 7.57 7.90
N ILE A 169 -16.00 8.18 8.92
CA ILE A 169 -15.67 7.49 10.19
C ILE A 169 -16.95 7.30 11.02
N GLY A 170 -17.17 6.09 11.50
CA GLY A 170 -18.33 5.72 12.33
C GLY A 170 -19.65 5.58 11.57
N SER A 171 -19.62 5.63 10.23
CA SER A 171 -20.82 5.63 9.39
C SER A 171 -21.18 4.25 8.78
N LEU A 172 -20.99 3.15 9.51
CA LEU A 172 -21.36 1.80 9.06
C LEU A 172 -22.75 1.40 9.55
#